data_AF-A0A1F5F794-F1
#
_entry.id   AF-A0A1F5F794-F1
#
_cell.length_a   1.000
_cell.length_b   1.000
_cell.length_c   1.000
_cell.angle_alpha   90.00
_cell.angle_beta   90.00
_cell.angle_gamma   90.00
#
_symmetry.space_group_name_H-M   'P 1'
#
loop_
_entity.id
_entity.type
_entity.pdbx_description
1 polymer ?
#
loop_
_entity_poly.entity_id
_entity_poly.type
_entity_poly.pdbx_seq_one_letter_code
_entity_poly.pdbx_strand_id
1 'polypeptide(L)'
;MKVTFIASHSQAEELKDFYKRIHAVLEDRGYTIYTGTLFDKKRADSYLVDQKKREEWYKDSITKIRESDIVVAETSYPSTANVGHELTYALDLGKPVVALYKSGRDPFFLRGRVDEKLTILPYTTFDLEQVLNNAFDYALSAQDVRFNFFISPQIGSYLDWISRKKKLPRAVYLRRLIEDDMKLNKDYEEA
;
A
#
# COMPACT_ATOMS: atom_id res chain seq x y z
N MET A 1 -6.83 6.03 -5.89
CA MET A 1 -6.07 5.53 -4.71
C MET A 1 -4.94 6.51 -4.42
N LYS A 2 -4.67 6.79 -3.14
CA LYS A 2 -3.56 7.64 -2.69
C LYS A 2 -2.37 6.77 -2.30
N VAL A 3 -1.22 7.03 -2.90
CA VAL A 3 0.01 6.28 -2.66
C VAL A 3 1.08 7.21 -2.09
N THR A 4 1.70 6.82 -0.97
CA THR A 4 2.93 7.48 -0.51
C THR A 4 4.12 6.65 -0.97
N PHE A 5 4.99 7.24 -1.79
CA PHE A 5 6.23 6.62 -2.23
C PHE A 5 7.42 7.18 -1.44
N ILE A 6 8.06 6.31 -0.66
CA ILE A 6 9.24 6.64 0.15
C ILE A 6 10.46 5.93 -0.41
N ALA A 7 11.59 6.64 -0.45
CA ALA A 7 12.86 6.09 -0.90
C ALA A 7 14.02 6.91 -0.34
N SER A 8 15.21 6.34 -0.37
CA SER A 8 16.40 6.98 0.19
C SER A 8 16.96 8.07 -0.72
N HIS A 9 17.07 9.31 -0.21
CA HIS A 9 17.80 10.39 -0.89
C HIS A 9 19.29 10.09 -1.05
N SER A 10 19.92 9.39 -0.11
CA SER A 10 21.35 9.09 -0.20
C SER A 10 21.68 8.09 -1.30
N GLN A 11 20.71 7.27 -1.71
CA GLN A 11 20.85 6.31 -2.81
C GLN A 11 20.26 6.84 -4.12
N ALA A 12 19.75 8.08 -4.14
CA ALA A 12 19.05 8.63 -5.29
C ALA A 12 19.92 8.79 -6.54
N GLU A 13 21.26 8.84 -6.42
CA GLU A 13 22.14 8.82 -7.59
C GLU A 13 22.22 7.43 -8.23
N GLU A 14 22.29 6.38 -7.40
CA GLU A 14 22.44 5.01 -7.90
C GLU A 14 21.11 4.39 -8.34
N LEU A 15 20.04 4.67 -7.59
CA LEU A 15 18.72 4.06 -7.79
C LEU A 15 17.74 4.99 -8.52
N LYS A 16 18.23 6.12 -9.05
CA LYS A 16 17.41 7.14 -9.70
C LYS A 16 16.45 6.59 -10.75
N ASP A 17 16.98 5.70 -11.60
CA ASP A 17 16.23 5.15 -12.71
C ASP A 17 15.14 4.21 -12.22
N PHE A 18 15.40 3.46 -11.14
CA PHE A 18 14.38 2.65 -10.47
C PHE A 18 13.31 3.52 -9.82
N TYR A 19 13.68 4.62 -9.16
CA TYR A 19 12.69 5.53 -8.56
C TYR A 19 11.75 6.13 -9.61
N LYS A 20 12.29 6.52 -10.77
CA LYS A 20 11.50 7.00 -11.90
C LYS A 20 10.59 5.94 -12.47
N ARG A 21 11.07 4.70 -12.62
CA ARG A 21 10.26 3.57 -13.09
C ARG A 21 9.14 3.22 -12.12
N ILE A 22 9.42 3.18 -10.83
CA ILE A 22 8.39 3.03 -9.79
C ILE A 22 7.36 4.15 -9.92
N HIS A 23 7.79 5.40 -10.01
CA HIS A 23 6.89 6.54 -10.17
C HIS A 23 6.01 6.42 -11.43
N ALA A 24 6.59 6.07 -12.58
CA ALA A 24 5.86 5.89 -13.83
C ALA A 24 4.79 4.80 -13.70
N VAL A 25 5.11 3.65 -13.10
CA VAL A 25 4.14 2.57 -12.87
C VAL A 25 2.97 3.01 -11.97
N LEU A 26 3.23 3.90 -11.02
CA LEU A 26 2.19 4.49 -10.18
C LEU A 26 1.34 5.52 -10.94
N GLU A 27 1.95 6.33 -11.80
CA GLU A 27 1.27 7.33 -12.63
C GLU A 27 0.39 6.67 -13.70
N ASP A 28 0.88 5.63 -14.37
CA ASP A 28 0.16 4.88 -15.42
C ASP A 28 -1.15 4.27 -14.89
N ARG A 29 -1.24 4.03 -13.58
CA ARG A 29 -2.46 3.56 -12.91
C ARG A 29 -3.43 4.67 -12.51
N GLY A 30 -3.09 5.93 -12.74
CA GLY A 30 -3.91 7.07 -12.35
C GLY A 30 -3.99 7.29 -10.83
N TYR A 31 -2.96 6.86 -10.08
CA TYR A 31 -2.93 7.06 -8.63
C TYR A 31 -2.49 8.48 -8.25
N THR A 32 -2.97 8.95 -7.10
CA THR A 32 -2.49 10.21 -6.52
C THR A 32 -1.25 9.92 -5.69
N ILE A 33 -0.08 10.34 -6.18
CA ILE A 33 1.21 9.96 -5.60
C ILE A 33 1.78 11.12 -4.77
N TYR A 34 2.22 10.81 -3.56
CA TYR A 34 3.08 11.69 -2.77
C TYR A 34 4.50 11.12 -2.72
N THR A 35 5.48 11.91 -3.16
CA THR A 35 6.90 11.52 -3.20
C THR A 35 7.78 12.39 -2.29
N GLY A 36 7.16 13.27 -1.49
CA GLY A 36 7.87 14.28 -0.70
C GLY A 36 8.86 15.09 -1.56
N THR A 37 10.13 15.09 -1.14
CA THR A 37 11.24 15.78 -1.81
C THR A 37 12.10 14.90 -2.69
N LEU A 38 11.69 13.65 -2.96
CA LEU A 38 12.54 12.66 -3.63
C LEU A 38 13.06 13.13 -5.00
N PHE A 39 12.23 13.86 -5.75
CA PHE A 39 12.57 14.39 -7.08
C PHE A 39 12.90 15.89 -7.09
N ASP A 40 12.92 16.56 -5.91
CA ASP A 40 13.20 17.99 -5.77
C ASP A 40 14.41 18.24 -4.86
N LYS A 41 15.61 18.21 -5.48
CA LYS A 41 16.88 18.43 -4.78
C LYS A 41 16.96 19.81 -4.10
N LYS A 42 16.49 20.87 -4.75
CA LYS A 42 16.56 22.24 -4.19
C LYS A 42 15.77 22.34 -2.91
N ARG A 43 14.59 21.72 -2.88
CA ARG A 43 13.75 21.66 -1.68
C ARG A 43 14.39 20.79 -0.60
N ALA A 44 14.96 19.64 -0.94
CA ALA A 44 15.69 18.79 0.00
C ALA A 44 16.87 19.53 0.66
N ASP A 45 17.69 20.25 -0.11
CA ASP A 45 18.84 21.00 0.39
C ASP A 45 18.41 22.12 1.36
N SER A 46 17.27 22.76 1.09
CA SER A 46 16.73 23.80 1.97
C SER A 46 16.32 23.29 3.36
N TYR A 47 15.94 22.01 3.45
CA TYR A 47 15.59 21.35 4.71
C TYR A 47 16.82 20.95 5.53
N LEU A 48 17.98 20.74 4.91
CA LEU A 48 19.20 20.43 5.66
C LEU A 48 19.68 21.61 6.52
N VAL A 49 19.37 22.84 6.11
CA VAL A 49 19.89 24.06 6.76
C VAL A 49 18.92 24.63 7.80
N ASP A 50 17.60 24.50 7.59
CA ASP A 50 16.58 25.15 8.42
C ASP A 50 15.76 24.14 9.25
N GLN A 51 15.86 24.25 10.58
CA GLN A 51 15.15 23.39 11.53
C GLN A 51 13.63 23.50 11.42
N LYS A 52 13.06 24.70 11.25
CA LYS A 52 11.60 24.87 11.15
C LYS A 52 11.07 24.16 9.92
N LYS A 53 11.78 24.31 8.81
CA LYS A 53 11.42 23.66 7.56
C LYS A 53 11.52 22.12 7.66
N ARG A 54 12.46 21.56 8.45
CA ARG A 54 12.48 20.12 8.75
C ARG A 54 11.24 19.65 9.50
N GLU A 55 10.81 20.41 10.50
CA GLU A 55 9.62 20.09 11.28
C GLU A 55 8.36 20.14 10.41
N GLU A 56 8.25 21.12 9.52
CA GLU A 56 7.17 21.21 8.54
C GLU A 56 7.17 20.03 7.57
N TRP A 57 8.35 19.69 7.02
CA TRP A 57 8.49 18.54 6.12
C TRP A 57 8.13 17.22 6.80
N TYR A 58 8.57 17.03 8.04
CA TYR A 58 8.20 15.85 8.82
C TYR A 58 6.68 15.78 9.03
N LYS A 59 6.04 16.88 9.46
CA LYS A 59 4.59 16.94 9.65
C LYS A 59 3.82 16.65 8.36
N ASP A 60 4.27 17.19 7.23
CA ASP A 60 3.69 16.92 5.92
C ASP A 60 3.82 15.43 5.55
N SER A 61 5.01 14.86 5.66
CA SER A 61 5.28 13.45 5.29
C SER A 61 4.43 12.48 6.10
N ILE A 62 4.38 12.65 7.42
CA ILE A 62 3.55 11.86 8.34
C ILE A 62 2.05 12.02 8.05
N THR A 63 1.61 13.23 7.69
CA THR A 63 0.21 13.49 7.31
C THR A 63 -0.14 12.74 6.02
N LYS A 64 0.75 12.75 5.03
CA LYS A 64 0.54 12.06 3.75
C LYS A 64 0.54 10.55 3.88
N ILE A 65 1.41 9.99 4.73
CA ILE A 65 1.37 8.57 5.10
C ILE A 65 -0.01 8.21 5.69
N ARG A 66 -0.53 9.03 6.62
CA ARG A 66 -1.85 8.80 7.22
C ARG A 66 -3.00 8.87 6.20
N GLU A 67 -2.93 9.81 5.27
CA GLU A 67 -3.92 10.01 4.21
C GLU A 67 -3.83 8.97 3.09
N SER A 68 -2.70 8.29 2.92
CA SER A 68 -2.50 7.30 1.87
C SER A 68 -3.24 6.00 2.13
N ASP A 69 -3.69 5.34 1.06
CA ASP A 69 -4.33 4.03 1.11
C ASP A 69 -3.27 2.92 1.24
N ILE A 70 -2.09 3.16 0.68
CA ILE A 70 -0.95 2.24 0.64
C ILE A 70 0.37 3.03 0.58
N VAL A 71 1.41 2.46 1.18
CA VAL A 71 2.77 2.99 1.12
C VAL A 71 3.65 2.07 0.29
N VAL A 72 4.39 2.64 -0.66
CA VAL A 72 5.44 1.94 -1.40
C VAL A 72 6.78 2.46 -0.90
N ALA A 73 7.67 1.54 -0.52
CA ALA A 73 8.97 1.89 0.02
C ALA A 73 10.08 1.23 -0.80
N GLU A 74 11.04 2.00 -1.29
CA GLU A 74 12.30 1.46 -1.80
C GLU A 74 13.27 1.26 -0.63
N THR A 75 13.61 -0.01 -0.36
CA THR A 75 14.33 -0.47 0.83
C THR A 75 15.62 -1.22 0.48
N SER A 76 16.23 -0.93 -0.67
CA SER A 76 17.53 -1.52 -1.02
C SER A 76 18.59 -1.19 0.02
N TYR A 77 19.24 -2.21 0.58
CA TYR A 77 20.36 -2.01 1.50
C TYR A 77 21.58 -1.35 0.80
N PRO A 78 22.26 -0.39 1.46
CA PRO A 78 21.94 0.21 2.76
C PRO A 78 20.86 1.29 2.65
N SER A 79 19.68 1.06 3.23
CA SER A 79 18.63 2.07 3.32
C SER A 79 18.89 3.07 4.45
N THR A 80 18.19 4.20 4.44
CA THR A 80 18.35 5.25 5.45
C THR A 80 17.42 5.07 6.63
N ALA A 81 17.80 5.67 7.77
CA ALA A 81 16.95 5.76 8.96
C ALA A 81 15.58 6.41 8.67
N ASN A 82 15.53 7.35 7.72
CA ASN A 82 14.30 8.04 7.30
C ASN A 82 13.30 7.07 6.69
N VAL A 83 13.73 6.25 5.72
CA VAL A 83 12.87 5.24 5.08
C VAL A 83 12.36 4.24 6.13
N GLY A 84 13.23 3.78 7.02
CA GLY A 84 12.85 2.87 8.11
C GLY A 84 11.81 3.47 9.07
N HIS A 85 11.95 4.75 9.42
CA HIS A 85 11.02 5.48 10.28
C HIS A 85 9.64 5.64 9.63
N GLU A 86 9.60 6.12 8.39
CA GLU A 86 8.35 6.31 7.63
C GLU A 86 7.62 4.97 7.38
N LEU A 87 8.38 3.93 7.03
CA LEU A 87 7.85 2.58 6.83
C LEU A 87 7.22 2.04 8.12
N THR A 88 7.93 2.15 9.25
CA THR A 88 7.45 1.63 10.53
C THR A 88 6.21 2.41 10.98
N TYR A 89 6.23 3.73 10.81
CA TYR A 89 5.07 4.58 11.11
C TYR A 89 3.83 4.19 10.28
N ALA A 90 4.01 3.89 8.99
CA ALA A 90 2.91 3.42 8.14
C ALA A 90 2.31 2.10 8.62
N LEU A 91 3.15 1.13 8.99
CA LEU A 91 2.71 -0.17 9.52
C LEU A 91 1.99 -0.02 10.86
N ASP A 92 2.47 0.84 11.75
CA ASP A 92 1.85 1.08 13.06
C ASP A 92 0.47 1.77 12.93
N LEU A 93 0.25 2.53 11.86
CA LEU A 93 -1.09 3.03 11.47
C LEU A 93 -1.97 1.95 10.82
N GLY A 94 -1.46 0.74 10.64
CA GLY A 94 -2.13 -0.36 9.97
C GLY A 94 -2.32 -0.12 8.47
N LYS A 95 -1.45 0.65 7.83
CA LYS A 95 -1.44 0.82 6.37
C LYS A 95 -0.74 -0.38 5.71
N PRO A 96 -1.24 -0.87 4.56
CA PRO A 96 -0.48 -1.81 3.75
C PRO A 96 0.79 -1.13 3.24
N VAL A 97 1.91 -1.85 3.32
CA VAL A 97 3.22 -1.39 2.86
C VAL A 97 3.82 -2.40 1.91
N VAL A 98 4.19 -1.94 0.71
CA VAL A 98 4.96 -2.70 -0.28
C VAL A 98 6.40 -2.21 -0.22
N ALA A 99 7.28 -3.02 0.35
CA ALA A 99 8.72 -2.76 0.42
C ALA A 99 9.43 -3.45 -0.74
N LEU A 100 10.01 -2.67 -1.65
CA LEU A 100 10.75 -3.13 -2.83
C LEU A 100 12.24 -3.01 -2.57
N TYR A 101 13.01 -4.03 -2.94
CA TYR A 101 14.47 -3.96 -2.89
C TYR A 101 15.11 -4.57 -4.14
N LYS A 102 16.21 -3.97 -4.58
CA LYS A 102 16.99 -4.49 -5.70
C LYS A 102 17.65 -5.80 -5.28
N SER A 103 17.56 -6.82 -6.12
CA SER A 103 18.17 -8.13 -5.89
C SER A 103 19.66 -7.99 -5.58
N GLY A 104 20.11 -8.65 -4.51
CA GLY A 104 21.45 -8.47 -3.94
C GLY A 104 21.58 -7.35 -2.91
N ARG A 105 20.51 -6.58 -2.65
CA ARG A 105 20.45 -5.51 -1.63
C ARG A 105 19.32 -5.75 -0.64
N ASP A 106 19.25 -6.97 -0.13
CA ASP A 106 18.18 -7.40 0.78
C ASP A 106 18.16 -6.61 2.09
N PRO A 107 17.00 -6.07 2.52
CA PRO A 107 16.83 -5.45 3.82
C PRO A 107 16.67 -6.51 4.91
N PHE A 108 17.76 -7.23 5.21
CA PHE A 108 17.76 -8.40 6.10
C PHE A 108 17.06 -8.18 7.45
N PHE A 109 17.21 -6.99 8.05
CA PHE A 109 16.61 -6.65 9.34
C PHE A 109 15.08 -6.49 9.23
N LEU A 110 14.60 -5.88 8.14
CA LEU A 110 13.18 -5.65 7.90
C LEU A 110 12.41 -6.96 7.75
N ARG A 111 13.04 -8.00 7.18
CA ARG A 111 12.45 -9.35 7.07
C ARG A 111 12.13 -9.99 8.42
N GLY A 112 12.77 -9.55 9.51
CA GLY A 112 12.44 -10.02 10.86
C GLY A 112 11.07 -9.55 11.35
N ARG A 113 10.47 -8.53 10.73
CA ARG A 113 9.12 -8.06 11.06
C ARG A 113 8.08 -8.93 10.34
N VAL A 114 7.40 -9.77 11.09
CA VAL A 114 6.25 -10.55 10.61
C VAL A 114 4.99 -9.72 10.78
N ASP A 115 4.47 -9.16 9.69
CA ASP A 115 3.28 -8.30 9.66
C ASP A 115 2.51 -8.58 8.37
N GLU A 116 1.22 -8.92 8.47
CA GLU A 116 0.39 -9.29 7.31
C GLU A 116 0.22 -8.11 6.32
N LYS A 117 0.42 -6.88 6.79
CA LYS A 117 0.34 -5.67 5.97
C LYS A 117 1.67 -5.28 5.35
N LEU A 118 2.76 -5.98 5.68
CA LEU A 118 4.07 -5.77 5.10
C LEU A 118 4.34 -6.81 4.01
N THR A 119 4.45 -6.36 2.78
CA THR A 119 4.85 -7.18 1.63
C THR A 119 6.26 -6.77 1.19
N ILE A 120 7.23 -7.68 1.29
CA ILE A 120 8.63 -7.42 0.92
C ILE A 120 8.96 -8.18 -0.37
N LEU A 121 9.32 -7.47 -1.44
CA LEU A 121 9.52 -8.05 -2.77
C LEU A 121 10.88 -7.66 -3.37
N PRO A 122 11.66 -8.65 -3.85
CA PRO A 122 12.82 -8.37 -4.68
C PRO A 122 12.39 -7.87 -6.06
N TYR A 123 13.20 -7.02 -6.66
CA TYR A 123 13.16 -6.73 -8.09
C TYR A 123 14.55 -6.81 -8.70
N THR A 124 14.61 -6.96 -10.01
CA THR A 124 15.80 -6.88 -10.84
C THR A 124 15.66 -5.71 -11.82
N THR A 125 16.65 -5.52 -12.68
CA THR A 125 16.56 -4.49 -13.72
C THR A 125 15.41 -4.72 -14.70
N PHE A 126 14.91 -5.95 -14.86
CA PHE A 126 14.00 -6.32 -15.95
C PHE A 126 12.54 -6.53 -15.54
N ASP A 127 12.27 -6.79 -14.26
CA ASP A 127 10.95 -7.24 -13.77
C ASP A 127 10.31 -6.26 -12.77
N LEU A 128 10.93 -5.11 -12.49
CA LEU A 128 10.42 -4.13 -11.53
C LEU A 128 8.94 -3.77 -11.75
N GLU A 129 8.56 -3.48 -13.00
CA GLU A 129 7.19 -3.12 -13.36
C GLU A 129 6.24 -4.28 -13.06
N GLN A 130 6.61 -5.50 -13.43
CA GLN A 130 5.80 -6.69 -13.19
C GLN A 130 5.65 -6.98 -11.68
N VAL A 131 6.75 -6.91 -10.93
CA VAL A 131 6.75 -7.13 -9.47
C VAL A 131 5.84 -6.11 -8.80
N LEU A 132 5.97 -4.83 -9.16
CA LEU A 132 5.16 -3.77 -8.59
C LEU A 132 3.68 -3.93 -8.98
N ASN A 133 3.40 -4.32 -10.22
CA ASN A 133 2.03 -4.56 -10.69
C ASN A 133 1.35 -5.65 -9.86
N ASN A 134 2.00 -6.80 -9.73
CA ASN A 134 1.49 -7.92 -8.96
C ASN A 134 1.31 -7.56 -7.48
N ALA A 135 2.20 -6.74 -6.93
CA ALA A 135 2.10 -6.27 -5.55
C ALA A 135 0.85 -5.42 -5.32
N PHE A 136 0.52 -4.54 -6.26
CA PHE A 136 -0.69 -3.72 -6.19
C PHE A 136 -1.95 -4.55 -6.39
N ASP A 137 -1.97 -5.47 -7.34
CA ASP A 137 -3.12 -6.34 -7.56
C ASP A 137 -3.39 -7.21 -6.32
N TYR A 138 -2.33 -7.73 -5.70
CA TYR A 138 -2.42 -8.44 -4.42
C TYR A 138 -2.92 -7.52 -3.30
N ALA A 139 -2.33 -6.33 -3.13
CA ALA A 139 -2.73 -5.39 -2.07
C ALA A 139 -4.17 -4.89 -2.23
N LEU A 140 -4.66 -4.70 -3.46
CA LEU A 140 -6.05 -4.36 -3.77
C LEU A 140 -7.00 -5.53 -3.49
N SER A 141 -6.59 -6.76 -3.83
CA SER A 141 -7.37 -7.97 -3.52
C SER A 141 -7.44 -8.28 -2.02
N ALA A 142 -6.41 -7.90 -1.26
CA ALA A 142 -6.29 -8.10 0.17
C ALA A 142 -6.91 -6.98 1.01
N GLN A 143 -7.26 -5.83 0.41
CA GLN A 143 -8.07 -4.81 1.07
C GLN A 143 -9.53 -5.29 1.13
N ASP A 144 -9.93 -5.87 2.26
CA ASP A 144 -11.35 -6.09 2.56
C ASP A 144 -12.11 -4.75 2.43
N VAL A 145 -12.83 -4.59 1.33
CA VAL A 145 -13.66 -3.41 1.07
C VAL A 145 -14.86 -3.48 2.03
N ARG A 146 -14.90 -2.56 3.00
CA ARG A 146 -16.02 -2.44 3.94
C ARG A 146 -17.21 -1.74 3.27
N PHE A 147 -18.16 -2.53 2.79
CA PHE A 147 -19.46 -2.06 2.32
C PHE A 147 -20.48 -2.04 3.47
N ASN A 148 -21.05 -0.87 3.75
CA ASN A 148 -22.14 -0.71 4.71
C ASN A 148 -23.43 -0.39 3.95
N PHE A 149 -24.53 -1.08 4.27
CA PHE A 149 -25.84 -0.81 3.70
C PHE A 149 -26.94 -1.00 4.75
N PHE A 150 -28.07 -0.33 4.55
CA PHE A 150 -29.23 -0.48 5.41
C PHE A 150 -30.05 -1.72 4.99
N ILE A 151 -30.55 -2.45 5.98
CA ILE A 151 -31.44 -3.60 5.79
C ILE A 151 -32.77 -3.36 6.47
N SER A 152 -33.84 -3.91 5.90
CA SER A 152 -35.15 -3.91 6.55
C SER A 152 -35.18 -4.82 7.78
N PRO A 153 -36.07 -4.58 8.75
CA PRO A 153 -36.22 -5.44 9.93
C PRO A 153 -36.49 -6.91 9.57
N GLN A 154 -37.19 -7.16 8.47
CA GLN A 154 -37.50 -8.49 7.96
C GLN A 154 -36.23 -9.22 7.50
N ILE A 155 -35.36 -8.54 6.74
CA ILE A 155 -34.06 -9.10 6.32
C ILE A 155 -33.18 -9.37 7.56
N GLY A 156 -33.16 -8.45 8.53
CA GLY A 156 -32.43 -8.65 9.78
C GLY A 156 -32.88 -9.92 10.53
N SER A 157 -34.19 -10.10 10.64
CA SER A 157 -34.80 -11.26 11.31
C SER A 157 -34.49 -12.57 10.59
N TYR A 158 -34.48 -12.54 9.25
CA TYR A 158 -34.09 -13.69 8.43
C TYR A 158 -32.62 -14.08 8.63
N LEU A 159 -31.70 -13.10 8.60
CA LEU A 159 -30.28 -13.33 8.84
C LEU A 159 -30.01 -13.87 10.25
N ASP A 160 -30.78 -13.45 11.24
CA ASP A 160 -30.73 -14.01 12.59
C ASP A 160 -31.18 -15.46 12.68
N TRP A 161 -32.27 -15.78 12.00
CA TRP A 161 -32.73 -17.16 11.90
C TRP A 161 -31.68 -18.06 11.23
N ILE A 162 -31.07 -17.59 10.13
CA ILE A 162 -29.97 -18.30 9.45
C ILE A 162 -28.80 -18.54 10.40
N SER A 163 -28.38 -17.50 11.12
CA SER A 163 -27.27 -17.60 12.07
C SER A 163 -27.52 -18.65 13.15
N ARG A 164 -28.74 -18.70 13.69
CA ARG A 164 -29.11 -19.68 14.72
C ARG A 164 -29.29 -21.09 14.18
N LYS A 165 -29.93 -21.26 13.02
CA LYS A 165 -30.26 -22.59 12.47
C LYS A 165 -29.09 -23.24 11.73
N LYS A 166 -28.35 -22.46 10.93
CA LYS A 166 -27.23 -22.94 10.12
C LYS A 166 -25.87 -22.74 10.78
N LYS A 167 -25.82 -22.12 11.97
CA LYS A 167 -24.58 -21.77 12.69
C LYS A 167 -23.59 -20.98 11.83
N LEU A 168 -24.12 -20.10 10.97
CA LEU A 168 -23.34 -19.34 9.99
C LEU A 168 -23.47 -17.84 10.28
N PRO A 169 -22.37 -17.09 10.46
CA PRO A 169 -22.46 -15.65 10.67
C PRO A 169 -23.18 -14.94 9.52
N ARG A 170 -23.94 -13.88 9.84
CA ARG A 170 -24.75 -13.13 8.86
C ARG A 170 -23.91 -12.66 7.65
N ALA A 171 -22.71 -12.13 7.91
CA ALA A 171 -21.79 -11.64 6.88
C ALA A 171 -21.30 -12.76 5.94
N VAL A 172 -21.03 -13.96 6.49
CA VAL A 172 -20.61 -15.12 5.70
C VAL A 172 -21.74 -15.61 4.80
N TYR A 173 -22.98 -15.59 5.30
CA TYR A 173 -24.15 -15.94 4.50
C TYR A 173 -24.36 -14.99 3.33
N LEU A 174 -24.32 -13.68 3.58
CA LEU A 174 -24.46 -12.66 2.55
C LEU A 174 -23.34 -12.75 1.50
N ARG A 175 -22.09 -12.95 1.94
CA ARG A 175 -20.96 -13.14 1.04
C ARG A 175 -21.19 -14.31 0.08
N ARG A 176 -21.62 -15.47 0.61
CA ARG A 176 -21.90 -16.64 -0.23
C ARG A 176 -23.01 -16.40 -1.25
N LEU A 177 -24.08 -15.72 -0.86
CA LEU A 177 -25.15 -15.38 -1.80
C LEU A 177 -24.63 -14.55 -2.98
N ILE A 178 -23.75 -13.59 -2.70
CA ILE A 178 -23.13 -12.75 -3.73
C ILE A 178 -22.14 -13.57 -4.57
N GLU A 179 -21.27 -14.36 -3.94
CA GLU A 179 -20.32 -15.24 -4.66
C GLU A 179 -21.02 -16.25 -5.58
N ASP A 180 -22.17 -16.78 -5.15
CA ASP A 180 -22.97 -17.69 -5.95
C ASP A 180 -23.70 -16.96 -7.09
N ASP A 181 -24.19 -15.75 -6.85
CA ASP A 181 -24.78 -14.89 -7.89
C ASP A 181 -23.74 -14.50 -8.96
N MET A 182 -22.54 -14.10 -8.54
CA MET A 182 -21.43 -13.76 -9.44
C MET A 182 -21.09 -14.89 -10.41
N LYS A 183 -21.08 -16.14 -9.94
CA LYS A 183 -20.79 -17.32 -10.79
C LYS A 183 -21.88 -17.59 -11.83
N LEU A 184 -23.11 -17.17 -11.55
CA LEU A 184 -24.26 -17.42 -12.42
C LEU A 184 -24.51 -16.26 -13.39
N ASN A 185 -24.01 -15.06 -13.05
CA ASN A 185 -24.26 -13.84 -13.78
C ASN A 185 -23.23 -13.62 -14.90
N LYS A 186 -23.52 -14.20 -16.08
CA LYS A 186 -22.67 -14.12 -17.27
C LYS A 186 -22.44 -12.70 -17.77
N ASP A 187 -23.40 -11.80 -17.55
CA ASP A 187 -23.31 -10.39 -17.96
C ASP A 187 -22.16 -9.66 -17.22
N TYR A 188 -21.74 -10.17 -16.06
CA TYR A 188 -20.58 -9.67 -15.33
C TYR A 188 -19.24 -10.17 -15.90
N GLU A 189 -19.21 -11.37 -16.50
CA GLU A 189 -17.98 -11.89 -17.13
C GLU A 189 -17.69 -11.25 -18.50
N GLU A 190 -18.71 -10.68 -19.15
CA GLU A 190 -18.61 -10.02 -20.47
C GLU A 190 -18.36 -8.50 -20.40
N ALA A 191 -18.34 -7.91 -19.19
CA ALA A 191 -18.14 -6.48 -18.94
C ALA A 191 -16.70 -6.12 -18.56
#